data_AF-A0AAD9CC02-F1
#
_entry.id   AF-A0AAD9CC02-F1
#
_cell.length_a   1.000
_cell.length_b   1.000
_cell.length_c   1.000
_cell.angle_alpha   90.00
_cell.angle_beta   90.00
_cell.angle_gamma   90.00
#
_symmetry.space_group_name_H-M   'P 1'
#
loop_
_entity.id
_entity.type
_entity.pdbx_description
1 polymer ?
#
loop_
_entity_poly.entity_id
_entity_poly.type
_entity_poly.pdbx_seq_one_letter_code
_entity_poly.pdbx_strand_id
1 'polypeptide(L)'
;MLRACVTNRVLFVLQSLLGVQCEVQRQLKAFVKLERFGQIYRAKSAGCPQTEDKKIFASGGSIFGKGVKFAIRDGRISTDIVSLANEDGRRMAAVLNDAFYLEELHFTIAGMDTHYFIKLGSVEGDLSLIGMTVGRRTLETGVNVTVSQVNTVLNGRTRRITDIQLQYGALCLNTRYGSSVDEEKARVLELARQRSVAQAWARERQRLRDGEEGSRTWTEGEKQQLLGSGKAQGYDGYYVVSVDQYPELADSVNNIHFMRQSEMGRR
;
A
#
# COMPACT_ATOMS: atom_id res chain seq x y z
N MET A 1 57.48 -26.46 -1.22
CA MET A 1 56.67 -25.96 -0.09
C MET A 1 56.60 -24.44 -0.22
N LEU A 2 55.54 -23.92 -0.85
CA LEU A 2 55.24 -22.49 -0.88
C LEU A 2 53.71 -22.39 -0.94
N ARG A 3 53.11 -22.12 0.21
CA ARG A 3 51.72 -21.71 0.33
C ARG A 3 51.62 -20.27 -0.15
N ALA A 4 50.71 -19.99 -1.06
CA ALA A 4 50.24 -18.63 -1.34
C ALA A 4 48.71 -18.64 -1.47
N CYS A 5 48.09 -18.24 -0.36
CA CYS A 5 46.83 -17.52 -0.20
C CYS A 5 45.68 -17.80 -1.20
N VAL A 6 44.65 -18.50 -0.70
CA VAL A 6 43.27 -18.37 -1.18
C VAL A 6 42.79 -16.98 -0.75
N THR A 7 43.01 -15.96 -1.59
CA THR A 7 42.37 -14.66 -1.40
C THR A 7 40.90 -14.77 -1.81
N ASN A 8 40.03 -14.62 -0.79
CA ASN A 8 38.62 -14.26 -0.89
C ASN A 8 38.31 -13.48 -2.17
N ARG A 9 37.78 -14.16 -3.19
CA ARG A 9 37.04 -13.49 -4.26
C ARG A 9 35.67 -13.16 -3.70
N VAL A 10 35.59 -12.01 -3.02
CA VAL A 10 34.34 -11.25 -2.95
C VAL A 10 33.98 -10.97 -4.41
N LEU A 11 33.09 -11.77 -4.98
CA LEU A 11 32.46 -11.45 -6.25
C LEU A 11 31.59 -10.23 -5.96
N PHE A 12 32.15 -9.03 -6.10
CA PHE A 12 31.38 -7.80 -6.05
C PHE A 12 30.36 -7.87 -7.18
N VAL A 13 29.14 -8.27 -6.85
CA VAL A 13 27.97 -8.03 -7.71
C VAL A 13 27.73 -6.53 -7.65
N LEU A 14 28.47 -5.76 -8.45
CA LEU A 14 28.12 -4.36 -8.65
C LEU A 14 26.71 -4.32 -9.26
N GLN A 15 25.79 -3.61 -8.64
CA GLN A 15 24.58 -3.22 -9.33
C GLN A 15 24.99 -2.21 -10.40
N SER A 16 24.85 -2.57 -11.67
CA SER A 16 25.17 -1.66 -12.78
C SER A 16 24.07 -0.62 -12.90
N LEU A 17 24.29 0.54 -12.30
CA LEU A 17 23.43 1.72 -12.43
C LEU A 17 23.85 2.59 -13.62
N LEU A 18 25.15 2.61 -13.92
CA LEU A 18 25.72 3.38 -15.03
C LEU A 18 26.17 2.49 -16.20
N GLY A 19 26.13 3.05 -17.42
CA GLY A 19 26.59 2.36 -18.63
C GLY A 19 28.04 1.90 -18.57
N VAL A 20 28.93 2.67 -17.93
CA VAL A 20 30.35 2.30 -17.74
C VAL A 20 30.48 1.08 -16.83
N GLN A 21 29.67 0.99 -15.76
CA GLN A 21 29.64 -0.19 -14.89
C GLN A 21 29.13 -1.42 -15.67
N CYS A 22 28.12 -1.23 -16.53
CA CYS A 22 27.63 -2.29 -17.41
C CYS A 22 28.72 -2.80 -18.36
N GLU A 23 29.51 -1.89 -18.97
CA GLU A 23 30.59 -2.26 -19.88
C GLU A 23 31.74 -2.98 -19.15
N VAL A 24 32.13 -2.50 -17.97
CA VAL A 24 33.13 -3.17 -17.12
C VAL A 24 32.65 -4.57 -16.73
N GLN A 25 31.38 -4.73 -16.34
CA GLN A 25 30.79 -6.04 -16.07
C GLN A 25 30.74 -6.94 -17.30
N ARG A 26 30.45 -6.38 -18.48
CA ARG A 26 30.45 -7.12 -19.75
C ARG A 26 31.85 -7.67 -20.05
N GLN A 27 32.88 -6.84 -19.91
CA GLN A 27 34.27 -7.22 -20.14
C GLN A 27 34.77 -8.23 -19.10
N LEU A 28 34.47 -8.04 -17.81
CA LEU A 28 34.79 -9.01 -16.75
C LEU A 28 34.12 -10.38 -16.99
N LYS A 29 32.83 -10.39 -17.35
CA LYS A 29 32.11 -11.63 -17.67
C LYS A 29 32.66 -12.32 -18.91
N ALA A 30 33.11 -11.57 -19.90
CA ALA A 30 33.76 -12.12 -21.09
C ALA A 30 35.14 -12.72 -20.76
N PHE A 31 35.93 -12.02 -19.93
CA PHE A 31 37.27 -12.45 -19.52
C PHE A 31 37.28 -13.72 -18.67
N VAL A 32 36.25 -13.93 -17.83
CA VAL A 32 36.15 -15.10 -16.95
C VAL A 32 35.64 -16.37 -17.67
N LYS A 33 35.26 -16.28 -18.96
CA LYS A 33 34.90 -17.46 -19.76
C LYS A 33 36.16 -18.24 -20.17
N LEU A 34 36.54 -19.23 -19.36
CA LEU A 34 37.52 -20.23 -19.76
C LEU A 34 36.92 -21.15 -20.82
N GLU A 35 37.54 -21.16 -21.99
CA GLU A 35 37.23 -22.06 -23.12
C GLU A 35 37.40 -23.52 -22.69
N ARG A 36 36.30 -24.21 -22.35
CA ARG A 36 36.08 -25.66 -22.59
C ARG A 36 34.81 -26.28 -22.01
N PHE A 37 33.88 -25.51 -21.44
CA PHE A 37 32.57 -26.05 -21.11
C PHE A 37 31.47 -25.34 -21.92
N GLY A 38 30.82 -26.11 -22.79
CA GLY A 38 29.64 -25.69 -23.55
C GLY A 38 28.55 -25.16 -22.60
N GLN A 39 27.81 -24.17 -23.09
CA GLN A 39 26.77 -23.39 -22.43
C GLN A 39 26.06 -24.13 -21.26
N ILE A 40 26.63 -24.02 -20.06
CA ILE A 40 26.05 -24.57 -18.84
C ILE A 40 24.89 -23.65 -18.43
N TYR A 41 23.66 -24.17 -18.56
CA TYR A 41 22.40 -23.62 -18.05
C TYR A 41 22.09 -22.14 -18.36
N ARG A 42 21.26 -21.90 -19.39
CA ARG A 42 20.33 -20.75 -19.51
C ARG A 42 20.89 -19.36 -19.17
N ALA A 43 22.18 -19.12 -19.36
CA ALA A 43 22.78 -17.81 -19.17
C ALA A 43 22.29 -16.89 -20.29
N LYS A 44 21.42 -15.93 -19.96
CA LYS A 44 21.05 -14.84 -20.86
C LYS A 44 22.34 -14.17 -21.35
N SER A 45 22.42 -13.97 -22.66
CA SER A 45 23.58 -13.47 -23.40
C SER A 45 24.16 -12.21 -22.76
N ALA A 46 25.47 -12.00 -22.96
CA ALA A 46 26.19 -10.83 -22.49
C ALA A 46 25.50 -9.52 -22.89
N GLY A 47 24.87 -8.90 -21.90
CA GLY A 47 24.19 -7.62 -21.89
C GLY A 47 23.73 -7.40 -20.45
N CYS A 48 23.57 -6.15 -20.01
CA CYS A 48 22.93 -5.92 -18.71
C CYS A 48 21.61 -6.69 -18.69
N PRO A 49 21.35 -7.57 -17.70
CA PRO A 49 20.08 -8.23 -17.62
C PRO A 49 19.03 -7.12 -17.56
N GLN A 50 18.26 -6.97 -18.64
CA GLN A 50 16.95 -6.38 -18.51
C GLN A 50 16.31 -7.26 -17.45
N THR A 51 16.06 -6.70 -16.27
CA THR A 51 15.17 -7.31 -15.31
C THR A 51 13.88 -7.51 -16.08
N GLU A 52 13.71 -8.70 -16.65
CA GLU A 52 12.40 -9.16 -17.02
C GLU A 52 11.63 -9.04 -15.73
N ASP A 53 10.75 -8.02 -15.67
CA ASP A 53 9.75 -7.93 -14.63
C ASP A 53 9.19 -9.34 -14.50
N LYS A 54 9.48 -9.98 -13.36
CA LYS A 54 8.96 -11.30 -13.04
C LYS A 54 7.46 -11.12 -12.83
N LYS A 55 6.72 -10.97 -13.92
CA LYS A 55 5.27 -11.14 -13.94
C LYS A 55 5.05 -12.63 -13.75
N ILE A 56 4.90 -13.02 -12.48
CA ILE A 56 4.65 -14.42 -12.08
C ILE A 56 3.26 -14.87 -12.59
N PHE A 57 2.36 -13.91 -12.83
CA PHE A 57 0.98 -14.14 -13.27
C PHE A 57 0.62 -13.24 -14.48
N ALA A 58 -0.49 -13.59 -15.14
CA ALA A 58 -1.07 -12.78 -16.19
C ALA A 58 -1.43 -11.38 -15.67
N SER A 59 -1.08 -10.34 -16.43
CA SER A 59 -1.49 -8.97 -16.11
C SER A 59 -2.95 -8.74 -16.50
N GLY A 60 -3.76 -8.27 -15.56
CA GLY A 60 -5.12 -7.79 -15.84
C GLY A 60 -5.13 -6.45 -16.56
N GLY A 61 -6.34 -5.89 -16.76
CA GLY A 61 -6.49 -4.51 -17.20
C GLY A 61 -6.01 -3.50 -16.15
N SER A 62 -6.05 -2.21 -16.51
CA SER A 62 -5.61 -1.10 -15.67
C SER A 62 -6.72 -0.06 -15.57
N ILE A 63 -6.83 0.62 -14.42
CA ILE A 63 -7.75 1.73 -14.20
C ILE A 63 -7.60 2.82 -15.28
N PHE A 64 -6.38 3.05 -15.73
CA PHE A 64 -6.08 4.08 -16.74
C PHE A 64 -6.09 3.58 -18.18
N GLY A 65 -6.13 2.26 -18.38
CA GLY A 65 -5.91 1.66 -19.71
C GLY A 65 -4.51 1.92 -20.27
N LYS A 66 -4.40 1.98 -21.60
CA LYS A 66 -3.16 2.29 -22.32
C LYS A 66 -3.08 3.80 -22.59
N GLY A 67 -1.86 4.33 -22.77
CA GLY A 67 -1.68 5.71 -23.22
C GLY A 67 -1.80 6.78 -22.13
N VAL A 68 -1.82 6.39 -20.85
CA VAL A 68 -1.71 7.33 -19.71
C VAL A 68 -0.36 7.15 -19.06
N LYS A 69 0.36 8.24 -18.86
CA LYS A 69 1.54 8.30 -17.99
C LYS A 69 1.08 8.71 -16.60
N PHE A 70 1.59 8.04 -15.60
CA PHE A 70 1.30 8.31 -14.19
C PHE A 70 2.63 8.35 -13.44
N ALA A 71 2.88 9.44 -12.71
CA ALA A 71 4.08 9.61 -11.92
C ALA A 71 3.73 10.23 -10.56
N ILE A 72 4.41 9.76 -9.52
CA ILE A 72 4.38 10.35 -8.19
C ILE A 72 5.76 10.98 -7.97
N ARG A 73 5.80 12.26 -7.64
CA ARG A 73 7.01 13.00 -7.30
C ARG A 73 6.73 13.83 -6.06
N ASP A 74 7.51 13.62 -5.01
CA ASP A 74 7.36 14.31 -3.72
C ASP A 74 5.92 14.25 -3.19
N GLY A 75 5.32 13.06 -3.19
CA GLY A 75 3.92 12.84 -2.81
C GLY A 75 2.87 13.41 -3.78
N ARG A 76 3.25 14.08 -4.88
CA ARG A 76 2.31 14.71 -5.82
C ARG A 76 2.18 13.93 -7.13
N ILE A 77 0.95 13.78 -7.60
CA ILE A 77 0.66 13.06 -8.84
C ILE A 77 0.73 13.99 -10.03
N SER A 78 1.44 13.53 -11.06
CA SER A 78 1.39 14.09 -12.40
C SER A 78 0.95 13.01 -13.38
N THR A 79 -0.07 13.34 -14.17
CA THR A 79 -0.52 12.48 -15.27
C THR A 79 -0.34 13.19 -16.60
N ASP A 80 -0.03 12.43 -17.64
CA ASP A 80 0.10 12.94 -19.00
C ASP A 80 -0.55 11.95 -19.98
N ILE A 81 -1.11 12.47 -21.06
CA ILE A 81 -1.97 11.73 -21.98
C ILE A 81 -1.27 11.57 -23.32
N VAL A 82 -1.12 10.32 -23.76
CA VAL A 82 -0.67 9.95 -25.10
C VAL A 82 -1.89 9.72 -25.99
N SER A 83 -1.73 9.90 -27.30
CA SER A 83 -2.81 9.78 -28.30
C SER A 83 -3.63 8.48 -28.18
N LEU A 84 -3.01 7.38 -27.73
CA LEU A 84 -3.62 6.06 -27.56
C LEU A 84 -4.61 5.95 -26.39
N ALA A 85 -4.71 6.96 -25.51
CA ALA A 85 -5.60 6.89 -24.35
C ALA A 85 -7.08 6.79 -24.73
N ASN A 86 -7.83 5.91 -24.06
CA ASN A 86 -9.28 5.91 -24.18
C ASN A 86 -9.90 7.05 -23.37
N GLU A 87 -11.18 7.34 -23.60
CA GLU A 87 -11.87 8.44 -22.94
C GLU A 87 -11.94 8.24 -21.42
N ASP A 88 -12.28 7.03 -20.96
CA ASP A 88 -12.30 6.68 -19.54
C ASP A 88 -10.94 6.89 -18.87
N GLY A 89 -9.85 6.44 -19.50
CA GLY A 89 -8.50 6.61 -18.99
C GLY A 89 -8.09 8.09 -18.88
N ARG A 90 -8.50 8.93 -19.84
CA ARG A 90 -8.30 10.39 -19.77
C ARG A 90 -9.05 11.01 -18.59
N ARG A 91 -10.31 10.60 -18.37
CA ARG A 91 -11.11 11.06 -17.22
C ARG A 91 -10.49 10.62 -15.89
N MET A 92 -10.11 9.35 -15.76
CA MET A 92 -9.51 8.83 -14.52
C MET A 92 -8.14 9.45 -14.23
N ALA A 93 -7.34 9.69 -15.26
CA ALA A 93 -6.08 10.41 -15.14
C ALA A 93 -6.30 11.84 -14.63
N ALA A 94 -7.28 12.57 -15.17
CA ALA A 94 -7.61 13.93 -14.74
C ALA A 94 -8.05 14.01 -13.27
N VAL A 95 -8.82 13.03 -12.80
CA VAL A 95 -9.25 12.93 -11.38
C VAL A 95 -8.02 12.86 -10.46
N LEU A 96 -7.05 12.01 -10.79
CA LEU A 96 -5.85 11.82 -9.96
C LEU A 96 -4.75 12.85 -10.21
N ASN A 97 -4.77 13.54 -11.36
CA ASN A 97 -3.81 14.58 -11.65
C ASN A 97 -3.84 15.65 -10.56
N ASP A 98 -2.66 16.10 -10.13
CA ASP A 98 -2.49 17.14 -9.10
C ASP A 98 -2.87 16.70 -7.67
N ALA A 99 -3.33 15.46 -7.47
CA ALA A 99 -3.63 14.93 -6.15
C ALA A 99 -2.33 14.59 -5.38
N PHE A 100 -2.41 14.68 -4.06
CA PHE A 100 -1.38 14.21 -3.14
C PHE A 100 -1.63 12.76 -2.79
N TYR A 101 -0.65 11.90 -3.01
CA TYR A 101 -0.65 10.52 -2.54
C TYR A 101 -0.19 10.45 -1.09
N LEU A 102 -0.96 9.75 -0.26
CA LEU A 102 -0.51 9.42 1.10
C LEU A 102 0.49 8.26 1.03
N GLU A 103 1.77 8.59 0.87
CA GLU A 103 2.87 7.64 0.89
C GLU A 103 2.82 6.79 2.19
N GLU A 104 3.15 5.51 2.07
CA GLU A 104 3.20 4.51 3.16
C GLU A 104 1.84 4.19 3.83
N LEU A 105 0.78 4.94 3.54
CA LEU A 105 -0.58 4.68 4.03
C LEU A 105 -1.41 3.98 2.97
N HIS A 106 -1.09 2.73 2.68
CA HIS A 106 -1.90 1.86 1.84
C HIS A 106 -2.11 0.51 2.53
N PHE A 107 -3.31 -0.07 2.39
CA PHE A 107 -3.70 -1.26 3.13
C PHE A 107 -4.49 -2.23 2.25
N THR A 108 -4.37 -3.53 2.54
CA THR A 108 -5.22 -4.54 1.94
C THR A 108 -6.49 -4.73 2.77
N ILE A 109 -7.59 -4.11 2.35
CA ILE A 109 -8.87 -4.09 3.08
C ILE A 109 -9.86 -4.98 2.36
N ALA A 110 -10.32 -6.05 3.02
CA ALA A 110 -11.26 -7.02 2.43
C ALA A 110 -10.80 -7.57 1.05
N GLY A 111 -9.48 -7.81 0.90
CA GLY A 111 -8.87 -8.29 -0.34
C GLY A 111 -8.58 -7.19 -1.39
N MET A 112 -8.86 -5.92 -1.07
CA MET A 112 -8.61 -4.78 -1.94
C MET A 112 -7.36 -4.02 -1.51
N ASP A 113 -6.38 -3.91 -2.39
CA ASP A 113 -5.23 -3.02 -2.25
C ASP A 113 -5.69 -1.57 -2.39
N THR A 114 -5.79 -0.87 -1.27
CA THR A 114 -6.43 0.44 -1.16
C THR A 114 -5.39 1.53 -0.94
N HIS A 115 -5.34 2.47 -1.88
CA HIS A 115 -4.49 3.64 -1.89
C HIS A 115 -5.30 4.91 -1.66
N TYR A 116 -4.74 5.86 -0.90
CA TYR A 116 -5.42 7.10 -0.52
C TYR A 116 -4.76 8.31 -1.17
N PHE A 117 -5.60 9.17 -1.75
CA PHE A 117 -5.21 10.39 -2.44
C PHE A 117 -6.04 11.56 -1.93
N ILE A 118 -5.49 12.76 -2.00
CA ILE A 118 -6.13 13.99 -1.53
C ILE A 118 -6.00 15.05 -2.60
N LYS A 119 -7.10 15.69 -2.94
CA LYS A 119 -7.10 16.80 -3.89
C LYS A 119 -7.64 18.04 -3.19
N LEU A 120 -6.78 19.06 -3.08
CA LEU A 120 -7.09 20.30 -2.35
C LEU A 120 -8.02 21.24 -3.15
N GLY A 121 -8.14 21.02 -4.46
CA GLY A 121 -8.99 21.79 -5.35
C GLY A 121 -10.48 21.46 -5.25
N SER A 122 -11.25 22.14 -6.10
CA SER A 122 -12.68 21.91 -6.29
C SER A 122 -12.95 20.54 -6.94
N VAL A 123 -13.99 19.85 -6.46
CA VAL A 123 -14.36 18.51 -6.95
C VAL A 123 -15.27 18.59 -8.18
N GLU A 124 -15.88 19.75 -8.43
CA GLU A 124 -16.87 20.00 -9.47
C GLU A 124 -16.35 19.68 -10.88
N GLY A 125 -15.10 20.04 -11.18
CA GLY A 125 -14.46 19.71 -12.46
C GLY A 125 -14.36 18.20 -12.66
N ASP A 126 -13.90 17.48 -11.64
CA ASP A 126 -13.72 16.03 -11.71
C ASP A 126 -15.07 15.28 -11.76
N LEU A 127 -16.09 15.74 -11.02
CA LEU A 127 -17.46 15.21 -11.10
C LEU A 127 -18.07 15.43 -12.49
N SER A 128 -17.81 16.58 -13.11
CA SER A 128 -18.28 16.87 -14.47
C SER A 128 -17.65 15.94 -15.50
N LEU A 129 -16.35 15.62 -15.34
CA LEU A 129 -15.63 14.67 -16.20
C LEU A 129 -16.15 13.24 -16.05
N ILE A 130 -16.47 12.82 -14.82
CA ILE A 130 -17.03 11.50 -14.54
C ILE A 130 -18.52 11.44 -14.94
N GLY A 131 -19.22 12.57 -14.98
CA GLY A 131 -20.66 12.65 -15.21
C GLY A 131 -21.46 12.03 -14.06
N MET A 132 -21.01 12.20 -12.82
CA MET A 132 -21.65 11.67 -11.61
C MET A 132 -21.62 12.69 -10.48
N THR A 133 -22.61 12.63 -9.59
CA THR A 133 -22.65 13.45 -8.36
C THR A 133 -22.57 12.59 -7.10
N VAL A 134 -23.29 11.47 -7.05
CA VAL A 134 -23.28 10.46 -5.98
C VAL A 134 -23.61 9.10 -6.60
N GLY A 135 -23.17 8.01 -5.97
CA GLY A 135 -23.54 6.64 -6.32
C GLY A 135 -22.40 5.86 -6.94
N ARG A 136 -22.71 4.72 -7.55
CA ARG A 136 -21.73 3.82 -8.15
C ARG A 136 -22.09 3.53 -9.61
N ARG A 137 -21.09 3.56 -10.50
CA ARG A 137 -21.20 3.13 -11.90
C ARG A 137 -20.02 2.25 -12.30
N THR A 138 -20.24 1.36 -13.25
CA THR A 138 -19.17 0.62 -13.92
C THR A 138 -18.97 1.22 -15.30
N LEU A 139 -17.73 1.55 -15.64
CA LEU A 139 -17.34 2.07 -16.95
C LEU A 139 -17.21 0.93 -17.96
N GLU A 140 -17.15 1.25 -19.25
CA GLU A 140 -17.01 0.23 -20.33
C GLU A 140 -15.72 -0.59 -20.17
N THR A 141 -14.69 0.04 -19.62
CA THR A 141 -13.40 -0.57 -19.28
C THR A 141 -13.46 -1.57 -18.11
N GLY A 142 -14.61 -1.68 -17.42
CA GLY A 142 -14.79 -2.51 -16.23
C GLY A 142 -14.36 -1.84 -14.92
N VAL A 143 -13.93 -0.58 -14.97
CA VAL A 143 -13.60 0.21 -13.77
C VAL A 143 -14.89 0.60 -13.05
N ASN A 144 -14.96 0.29 -11.76
CA ASN A 144 -16.03 0.72 -10.87
C ASN A 144 -15.68 2.09 -10.29
N VAL A 145 -16.52 3.09 -10.55
CA VAL A 145 -16.40 4.43 -9.99
C VAL A 145 -17.49 4.62 -8.95
N THR A 146 -17.12 4.96 -7.73
CA THR A 146 -18.06 5.32 -6.66
C THR A 146 -17.80 6.74 -6.20
N VAL A 147 -18.85 7.55 -6.12
CA VAL A 147 -18.82 8.90 -5.57
C VAL A 147 -19.68 8.93 -4.32
N SER A 148 -19.08 9.32 -3.19
CA SER A 148 -19.80 9.52 -1.93
C SER A 148 -19.56 10.93 -1.41
N GLN A 149 -20.58 11.50 -0.76
CA GLN A 149 -20.53 12.87 -0.27
C GLN A 149 -21.12 12.94 1.13
N VAL A 150 -20.37 13.55 2.04
CA VAL A 150 -20.75 13.66 3.45
C VAL A 150 -20.55 15.10 3.90
N ASN A 151 -21.58 15.69 4.50
CA ASN A 151 -21.44 16.98 5.18
C ASN A 151 -20.89 16.73 6.58
N THR A 152 -19.75 17.32 6.87
CA THR A 152 -19.08 17.22 8.18
C THR A 152 -18.97 18.61 8.80
N VAL A 153 -19.09 18.69 10.12
CA VAL A 153 -18.83 19.92 10.86
C VAL A 153 -17.44 19.80 11.48
N LEU A 154 -16.50 20.60 10.99
CA LEU A 154 -15.12 20.67 11.47
C LEU A 154 -14.86 22.09 11.96
N ASN A 155 -14.41 22.22 13.21
CA ASN A 155 -14.16 23.52 13.85
C ASN A 155 -15.35 24.50 13.75
N GLY A 156 -16.58 23.99 13.89
CA GLY A 156 -17.81 24.79 13.81
C GLY A 156 -18.20 25.25 12.39
N ARG A 157 -17.45 24.85 11.35
CA ARG A 157 -17.79 25.13 9.95
C ARG A 157 -18.28 23.85 9.26
N THR A 158 -19.39 23.95 8.56
CA THR A 158 -19.88 22.86 7.71
C THR A 158 -19.05 22.79 6.44
N ARG A 159 -18.50 21.61 6.15
CA ARG A 159 -17.70 21.30 4.97
C ARG A 159 -18.25 20.04 4.31
N ARG A 160 -18.41 20.08 2.99
CA ARG A 160 -18.72 18.91 2.19
C ARG A 160 -17.43 18.15 1.87
N ILE A 161 -17.36 16.93 2.36
CA ILE A 161 -16.36 15.94 1.96
C ILE A 161 -16.92 15.21 0.75
N THR A 162 -16.10 15.00 -0.27
CA THR A 162 -16.42 14.11 -1.39
C THR A 162 -15.32 13.08 -1.55
N ASP A 163 -15.66 11.80 -1.60
CA ASP A 163 -14.72 10.73 -1.94
C ASP A 163 -15.06 10.19 -3.33
N ILE A 164 -14.05 10.09 -4.21
CA ILE A 164 -14.13 9.45 -5.51
C ILE A 164 -13.25 8.20 -5.46
N GLN A 165 -13.88 7.04 -5.53
CA GLN A 165 -13.22 5.74 -5.48
C GLN A 165 -13.20 5.10 -6.86
N LEU A 166 -12.00 4.76 -7.35
CA LEU A 166 -11.77 4.03 -8.60
C LEU A 166 -11.32 2.61 -8.26
N GLN A 167 -12.10 1.61 -8.68
CA GLN A 167 -11.83 0.21 -8.38
C GLN A 167 -11.73 -0.62 -9.66
N TYR A 168 -10.67 -1.42 -9.78
CA TYR A 168 -10.52 -2.40 -10.85
C TYR A 168 -9.80 -3.66 -10.32
N GLY A 169 -10.46 -4.81 -10.42
CA GLY A 169 -9.96 -6.05 -9.82
C GLY A 169 -9.77 -5.88 -8.31
N ALA A 170 -8.57 -6.18 -7.82
CA ALA A 170 -8.17 -6.00 -6.42
C ALA A 170 -7.58 -4.62 -6.11
N LEU A 171 -7.49 -3.70 -7.08
CA LEU A 171 -6.95 -2.35 -6.86
C LEU A 171 -8.08 -1.36 -6.56
N CYS A 172 -7.87 -0.51 -5.56
CA CYS A 172 -8.78 0.55 -5.13
C CYS A 172 -8.01 1.86 -4.92
N LEU A 173 -8.37 2.90 -5.66
CA LEU A 173 -7.79 4.24 -5.52
C LEU A 173 -8.88 5.18 -4.96
N ASN A 174 -8.70 5.69 -3.74
CA ASN A 174 -9.66 6.57 -3.09
C ASN A 174 -9.15 8.01 -3.06
N THR A 175 -9.79 8.91 -3.79
CA THR A 175 -9.44 10.34 -3.82
C THR A 175 -10.42 11.15 -2.98
N ARG A 176 -9.93 11.81 -1.93
CA ARG A 176 -10.72 12.64 -1.04
C ARG A 176 -10.57 14.12 -1.37
N TYR A 177 -11.70 14.81 -1.41
CA TYR A 177 -11.83 16.24 -1.62
C TYR A 177 -12.42 16.88 -0.38
N GLY A 178 -12.04 18.13 -0.14
CA GLY A 178 -12.47 18.80 1.07
C GLY A 178 -11.89 18.13 2.31
N SER A 179 -10.63 17.70 2.29
CA SER A 179 -9.82 17.46 3.51
C SER A 179 -8.46 18.14 3.34
N SER A 180 -7.80 18.55 4.43
CA SER A 180 -6.35 18.80 4.38
C SER A 180 -5.59 17.46 4.35
N VAL A 181 -4.29 17.52 4.04
CA VAL A 181 -3.43 16.33 4.02
C VAL A 181 -3.36 15.70 5.41
N ASP A 182 -3.13 16.51 6.46
CA ASP A 182 -3.03 16.04 7.84
C ASP A 182 -4.35 15.47 8.37
N GLU A 183 -5.48 16.09 8.03
CA GLU A 183 -6.81 15.62 8.44
C GLU A 183 -7.08 14.22 7.89
N GLU A 184 -6.78 13.98 6.61
CA GLU A 184 -7.00 12.67 6.00
C GLU A 184 -5.98 11.65 6.48
N LYS A 185 -4.72 12.04 6.69
CA LYS A 185 -3.70 11.17 7.28
C LYS A 185 -4.17 10.64 8.64
N ALA A 186 -4.63 11.54 9.52
CA ALA A 186 -5.17 11.18 10.82
C ALA A 186 -6.42 10.28 10.70
N ARG A 187 -7.32 10.58 9.76
CA ARG A 187 -8.52 9.75 9.53
C ARG A 187 -8.18 8.34 9.07
N VAL A 188 -7.26 8.20 8.11
CA VAL A 188 -6.84 6.89 7.57
C VAL A 188 -6.16 6.05 8.66
N LEU A 189 -5.28 6.66 9.46
CA LEU A 189 -4.65 6.00 10.60
C LEU A 189 -5.67 5.54 11.64
N GLU A 190 -6.64 6.37 12.01
CA GLU A 190 -7.69 5.98 12.96
C GLU A 190 -8.56 4.84 12.41
N LEU A 191 -8.89 4.84 11.12
CA LEU A 191 -9.60 3.72 10.50
C LEU A 191 -8.76 2.43 10.51
N ALA A 192 -7.46 2.52 10.27
CA ALA A 192 -6.55 1.38 10.37
C ALA A 192 -6.45 0.86 11.81
N ARG A 193 -6.42 1.75 12.80
CA ARG A 193 -6.48 1.39 14.23
C ARG A 193 -7.76 0.65 14.59
N GLN A 194 -8.91 1.17 14.16
CA GLN A 194 -10.20 0.54 14.43
C GLN A 194 -10.26 -0.88 13.86
N ARG A 195 -9.76 -1.09 12.64
CA ARG A 195 -9.68 -2.41 12.00
C ARG A 195 -8.72 -3.34 12.73
N SER A 196 -7.48 -2.92 12.97
CA SER A 196 -6.47 -3.75 13.64
C SER A 196 -6.88 -4.13 15.07
N VAL A 197 -7.46 -3.21 15.84
CA VAL A 197 -7.98 -3.50 17.19
C VAL A 197 -9.17 -4.46 17.15
N ALA A 198 -10.11 -4.28 16.21
CA ALA A 198 -11.23 -5.20 16.06
C ALA A 198 -10.77 -6.61 15.68
N GLN A 199 -9.82 -6.72 14.75
CA GLN A 199 -9.22 -7.99 14.35
C GLN A 199 -8.41 -8.63 15.47
N ALA A 200 -7.68 -7.84 16.28
CA ALA A 200 -6.97 -8.33 17.46
C ALA A 200 -7.93 -8.96 18.47
N TRP A 201 -9.05 -8.29 18.77
CA TRP A 201 -10.08 -8.84 19.66
C TRP A 201 -10.67 -10.14 19.12
N ALA A 202 -10.98 -10.18 17.82
CA ALA A 202 -11.51 -11.38 17.18
C ALA A 202 -10.50 -12.56 17.25
N ARG A 203 -9.22 -12.29 17.00
CA ARG A 203 -8.14 -13.28 17.10
C ARG A 203 -7.97 -13.77 18.53
N GLU A 204 -7.98 -12.88 19.51
CA GLU A 204 -7.84 -13.23 20.92
C GLU A 204 -8.99 -14.11 21.41
N ARG A 205 -10.23 -13.75 21.03
CA ARG A 205 -11.41 -14.58 21.30
C ARG A 205 -11.29 -15.97 20.67
N GLN A 206 -10.77 -16.05 19.44
CA GLN A 206 -10.60 -17.32 18.74
C GLN A 206 -9.55 -18.20 19.43
N ARG A 207 -8.40 -17.64 19.82
CA ARG A 207 -7.38 -18.35 20.61
C ARG A 207 -7.93 -18.98 21.87
N LEU A 208 -8.73 -18.23 22.62
CA LEU A 208 -9.37 -18.74 23.84
C LEU A 208 -10.35 -19.88 23.56
N ARG A 209 -11.05 -19.86 22.41
CA ARG A 209 -11.93 -20.97 22.00
C ARG A 209 -11.13 -22.22 21.63
N ASP A 210 -9.98 -22.02 21.00
CA ASP A 210 -9.10 -23.10 20.55
C ASP A 210 -8.23 -23.66 21.69
N GLY A 211 -8.29 -23.06 22.88
CA GLY A 211 -7.48 -23.45 24.05
C GLY A 211 -6.02 -23.01 23.95
N GLU A 212 -5.69 -22.12 23.01
CA GLU A 212 -4.36 -21.54 22.87
C GLU A 212 -4.06 -20.55 23.99
N GLU A 213 -2.77 -20.30 24.22
CA GLU A 213 -2.35 -19.24 25.12
C GLU A 213 -2.71 -17.86 24.53
N GLY A 214 -3.37 -17.04 25.34
CA GLY A 214 -3.74 -15.68 24.97
C GLY A 214 -2.52 -14.78 24.77
N SER A 215 -2.71 -13.62 24.14
CA SER A 215 -1.65 -12.60 24.05
C SER A 215 -1.24 -12.01 25.40
N ARG A 216 -2.09 -12.18 26.43
CA ARG A 216 -1.74 -11.97 27.85
C ARG A 216 -2.43 -13.01 28.73
N THR A 217 -2.05 -13.03 30.00
CA THR A 217 -2.69 -13.83 31.05
C THR A 217 -4.04 -13.22 31.43
N TRP A 218 -5.13 -13.77 30.89
CA TRP A 218 -6.50 -13.41 31.25
C TRP A 218 -6.96 -14.19 32.49
N THR A 219 -7.60 -13.50 33.42
CA THR A 219 -8.33 -14.13 34.54
C THR A 219 -9.55 -14.89 34.03
N GLU A 220 -10.08 -15.83 34.81
CA GLU A 220 -11.24 -16.62 34.38
C GLU A 220 -12.46 -15.74 34.08
N GLY A 221 -12.71 -14.70 34.89
CA GLY A 221 -13.79 -13.74 34.61
C GLY A 221 -13.61 -12.98 33.30
N GLU A 222 -12.38 -12.55 32.99
CA GLU A 222 -12.07 -11.86 31.72
C GLU A 222 -12.18 -12.81 30.52
N LYS A 223 -11.79 -14.09 30.67
CA LYS A 223 -12.00 -15.10 29.62
C LYS A 223 -13.47 -15.29 29.30
N GLN A 224 -14.33 -15.37 30.31
CA GLN A 224 -15.79 -15.47 30.10
C GLN A 224 -16.34 -14.22 29.39
N GLN A 225 -15.85 -13.03 29.73
CA GLN A 225 -16.21 -11.80 29.00
C GLN A 225 -15.76 -11.85 27.52
N LEU A 226 -14.52 -12.26 27.25
CA LEU A 226 -14.01 -12.37 25.88
C LEU A 226 -14.81 -13.39 25.05
N LEU A 227 -15.15 -14.53 25.63
CA LEU A 227 -15.95 -15.55 24.95
C LEU A 227 -17.40 -15.08 24.71
N GLY A 228 -17.99 -14.35 25.65
CA GLY A 228 -19.36 -13.83 25.58
C GLY A 228 -19.49 -12.59 24.69
N SER A 229 -18.87 -11.48 25.07
CA SER A 229 -19.00 -10.16 24.43
C SER A 229 -17.96 -9.89 23.34
N GLY A 230 -16.87 -10.67 23.30
CA GLY A 230 -15.75 -10.44 22.39
C GLY A 230 -14.71 -9.44 22.87
N LYS A 231 -14.89 -8.83 24.06
CA LYS A 231 -13.95 -7.87 24.65
C LYS A 231 -13.88 -8.04 26.17
N ALA A 232 -12.71 -7.80 26.75
CA ALA A 232 -12.55 -7.72 28.19
C ALA A 232 -12.79 -6.28 28.67
N GLN A 233 -13.60 -6.10 29.72
CA GLN A 233 -13.93 -4.77 30.20
C GLN A 233 -12.71 -4.07 30.82
N GLY A 234 -12.51 -2.79 30.50
CA GLY A 234 -11.39 -1.98 31.01
C GLY A 234 -10.08 -2.14 30.24
N TYR A 235 -10.06 -2.95 29.19
CA TYR A 235 -8.94 -3.09 28.27
C TYR A 235 -9.21 -2.40 26.94
N ASP A 236 -8.17 -1.82 26.37
CA ASP A 236 -8.16 -1.34 24.98
C ASP A 236 -6.89 -1.81 24.26
N GLY A 237 -6.93 -1.76 22.93
CA GLY A 237 -5.80 -2.10 22.07
C GLY A 237 -4.92 -0.88 21.80
N TYR A 238 -3.63 -1.02 22.10
CA TYR A 238 -2.62 0.01 21.88
C TYR A 238 -1.53 -0.49 20.95
N TYR A 239 -0.92 0.42 20.21
CA TYR A 239 0.21 0.09 19.36
C TYR A 239 1.46 -0.26 20.19
N VAL A 240 2.14 -1.34 19.81
CA VAL A 240 3.45 -1.72 20.38
C VAL A 240 4.56 -0.85 19.78
N VAL A 241 4.53 -0.71 18.46
CA VAL A 241 5.43 0.13 17.66
C VAL A 241 4.68 1.37 17.20
N SER A 242 5.31 2.54 17.34
CA SER A 242 4.72 3.82 16.93
C SER A 242 4.40 3.84 15.43
N VAL A 243 3.14 4.12 15.10
CA VAL A 243 2.66 4.26 13.72
C VAL A 243 3.04 5.60 13.09
N ASP A 244 3.57 6.55 13.85
CA ASP A 244 4.13 7.78 13.30
C ASP A 244 5.46 7.51 12.57
N GLN A 245 6.20 6.49 13.01
CA GLN A 245 7.46 6.04 12.39
C GLN A 245 7.25 4.87 11.42
N TYR A 246 6.25 4.02 11.68
CA TYR A 246 5.94 2.83 10.89
C TYR A 246 4.45 2.78 10.52
N PRO A 247 3.98 3.71 9.66
CA PRO A 247 2.57 3.81 9.28
C PRO A 247 2.02 2.55 8.59
N GLU A 248 2.87 1.77 7.93
CA GLU A 248 2.53 0.49 7.31
C GLU A 248 2.05 -0.57 8.33
N LEU A 249 2.41 -0.42 9.61
CA LEU A 249 1.99 -1.29 10.70
C LEU A 249 0.65 -0.87 11.33
N ALA A 250 0.02 0.22 10.87
CA ALA A 250 -1.20 0.75 11.49
C ALA A 250 -2.41 -0.19 11.42
N ASP A 251 -2.48 -1.05 10.38
CA ASP A 251 -3.53 -2.07 10.22
C ASP A 251 -3.05 -3.48 10.64
N SER A 252 -1.87 -3.59 11.26
CA SER A 252 -1.31 -4.87 11.66
C SER A 252 -1.85 -5.32 13.03
N VAL A 253 -2.54 -6.46 13.04
CA VAL A 253 -3.02 -7.12 14.26
C VAL A 253 -1.88 -7.46 15.22
N ASN A 254 -0.71 -7.81 14.69
CA ASN A 254 0.46 -8.14 15.49
C ASN A 254 1.08 -6.92 16.20
N ASN A 255 0.71 -5.72 15.77
CA ASN A 255 1.15 -4.47 16.40
C ASN A 255 0.20 -4.02 17.53
N ILE A 256 -0.85 -4.78 17.85
CA ILE A 256 -1.80 -4.43 18.91
C ILE A 256 -1.50 -5.21 20.20
N HIS A 257 -1.46 -4.48 21.31
CA HIS A 257 -1.33 -5.04 22.65
C HIS A 257 -2.43 -4.52 23.57
N PHE A 258 -3.08 -5.43 24.30
CA PHE A 258 -4.18 -5.10 25.19
C PHE A 258 -3.68 -4.62 26.56
N MET A 259 -4.01 -3.39 26.93
CA MET A 259 -3.64 -2.80 28.21
C MET A 259 -4.83 -2.13 28.88
N ARG A 260 -4.76 -2.01 30.21
CA ARG A 260 -5.67 -1.14 30.98
C ARG A 260 -5.16 0.30 30.95
N GLN A 261 -6.05 1.27 31.10
CA GLN A 261 -5.65 2.68 31.20
C GLN A 261 -4.66 2.94 32.35
N SER A 262 -4.75 2.19 33.46
CA SER A 262 -3.81 2.27 34.59
C SER A 262 -2.39 1.80 34.26
N GLU A 263 -2.20 1.05 33.18
CA GLU A 263 -0.90 0.51 32.74
C GLU A 263 -0.18 1.48 31.77
N MET A 264 -0.87 2.49 31.21
CA MET A 264 -0.35 3.39 30.18
C MET A 264 0.78 4.34 30.64
N GLY A 265 1.00 4.52 31.94
CA GLY A 265 2.01 5.45 32.48
C GLY A 265 3.25 4.80 33.10
N ARG A 266 3.43 3.48 32.96
CA ARG A 266 4.55 2.73 33.57
C ARG A 266 5.65 2.34 32.57
N ARG A 267 5.70 2.97 31.40
CA ARG A 267 6.73 2.76 30.38
C ARG A 267 7.71 3.93 30.34
#